data_AF-A0A975M0G2-F1
#
_entry.id   AF-A0A975M0G2-F1
#
_cell.length_a   1.000
_cell.length_b   1.000
_cell.length_c   1.000
_cell.angle_alpha   90.00
_cell.angle_beta   90.00
_cell.angle_gamma   90.00
#
_symmetry.space_group_name_H-M   'P 1'
#
loop_
_entity.id
_entity.type
_entity.pdbx_description
1 polymer ?
#
loop_
_entity_poly.entity_id
_entity_poly.type
_entity_poly.pdbx_seq_one_letter_code
_entity_poly.pdbx_strand_id
1 'polypeptide(L)'
;MGSKANNAIVTKAKSMFGKFLKPEDYMQMVKIQSIPELVKYLQRQPQYETVLKDVQPNTIHRGHLESLIRKNRVEQIVRLVKMVHSSDKDFYMLDVIQQENQVLLFIIRMIINQDVSDIRGTVPFFYSIPTTLDFSKLLNVKTLEDLMKAVENTPYEKILKPFYTSDVEQIRYIDIEHALEVYYYDLVFKTINKYYSGKLQKI
;
A
#
# COMPACT_ATOMS: atom_id res chain seq x y z
N MET A 1 23.37 4.12 -20.34
CA MET A 1 23.99 5.24 -19.61
C MET A 1 22.90 5.91 -18.80
N GLY A 2 23.00 5.91 -17.46
CA GLY A 2 21.95 6.44 -16.58
C GLY A 2 21.79 7.94 -16.77
N SER A 3 20.61 8.39 -17.20
CA SER A 3 20.24 9.80 -17.25
C SER A 3 20.45 10.46 -15.87
N LYS A 4 20.81 11.75 -15.82
CA LYS A 4 20.97 12.53 -14.56
C LYS A 4 19.72 12.40 -13.65
N ALA A 5 18.56 12.24 -14.27
CA ALA A 5 17.29 11.80 -13.69
C ALA A 5 17.42 10.59 -12.73
N ASN A 6 17.98 9.49 -13.23
CA ASN A 6 18.03 8.23 -12.49
C ASN A 6 19.00 8.34 -11.30
N ASN A 7 20.08 9.11 -11.45
CA ASN A 7 21.00 9.37 -10.34
C ASN A 7 20.34 10.20 -9.23
N ALA A 8 19.47 11.16 -9.56
CA ALA A 8 18.72 11.93 -8.58
C ALA A 8 17.72 11.06 -7.79
N ILE A 9 16.99 10.17 -8.48
CA ILE A 9 16.07 9.21 -7.84
C ILE A 9 16.83 8.24 -6.93
N VAL A 10 17.95 7.66 -7.41
CA VAL A 10 18.79 6.77 -6.60
C VAL A 10 19.33 7.48 -5.36
N THR A 11 19.76 8.73 -5.50
CA THR A 11 20.26 9.53 -4.37
C THR A 11 19.15 9.79 -3.35
N LYS A 12 17.95 10.14 -3.82
CA LYS A 12 16.78 10.31 -2.96
C LYS A 12 16.40 9.02 -2.23
N ALA A 13 16.33 7.91 -2.96
CA ALA A 13 16.02 6.59 -2.40
C ALA A 13 17.06 6.18 -1.34
N LYS A 14 18.35 6.36 -1.60
CA LYS A 14 19.42 6.10 -0.62
C LYS A 14 19.32 7.01 0.61
N SER A 15 19.02 8.29 0.42
CA SER A 15 18.81 9.23 1.52
C SER A 15 17.61 8.85 2.40
N MET A 16 16.51 8.39 1.79
CA MET A 16 15.34 7.89 2.51
C MET A 16 15.65 6.58 3.25
N PHE A 17 16.35 5.65 2.61
CA PHE A 17 16.81 4.41 3.22
C PHE A 17 17.71 4.65 4.44
N GLY A 18 18.57 5.67 4.38
CA GLY A 18 19.44 6.03 5.51
C GLY A 18 18.69 6.47 6.78
N LYS A 19 17.39 6.74 6.68
CA LYS A 19 16.52 7.08 7.83
C LYS A 19 15.81 5.86 8.44
N PHE A 20 15.89 4.70 7.79
CA PHE A 20 15.16 3.51 8.23
C PHE A 20 15.68 3.01 9.57
N LEU A 21 14.80 2.37 10.32
CA LEU A 21 15.17 1.64 11.53
C LEU A 21 16.27 0.62 11.21
N LYS A 22 17.26 0.58 12.07
CA LYS A 22 18.38 -0.36 12.01
C LYS A 22 18.11 -1.56 12.92
N PRO A 23 18.85 -2.67 12.77
CA PRO A 23 18.71 -3.84 13.64
C PRO A 23 18.74 -3.49 15.13
N GLU A 24 19.57 -2.53 15.53
CA GLU A 24 19.68 -2.07 16.90
C GLU A 24 18.41 -1.38 17.40
N ASP A 25 17.71 -0.65 16.52
CA ASP A 25 16.45 0.00 16.87
C ASP A 25 15.36 -1.04 17.17
N TYR A 26 15.29 -2.11 16.38
CA TYR A 26 14.39 -3.23 16.65
C TYR A 26 14.70 -3.91 17.99
N MET A 27 15.98 -4.10 18.32
CA MET A 27 16.39 -4.66 19.61
C MET A 27 15.99 -3.79 20.81
N GLN A 28 15.96 -2.46 20.63
CA GLN A 28 15.42 -1.56 21.65
C GLN A 28 13.90 -1.64 21.73
N MET A 29 13.21 -1.65 20.59
CA MET A 29 11.75 -1.74 20.53
C MET A 29 11.19 -3.01 21.17
N VAL A 30 11.90 -4.15 21.08
CA VAL A 30 11.49 -5.40 21.74
C VAL A 30 11.46 -5.29 23.27
N LYS A 31 12.27 -4.39 23.85
CA LYS A 31 12.33 -4.18 25.31
C LYS A 31 11.25 -3.22 25.83
N ILE A 32 10.58 -2.49 24.94
CA ILE A 32 9.55 -1.52 25.29
C ILE A 32 8.29 -2.24 25.74
N GLN A 33 7.77 -1.88 26.92
CA GLN A 33 6.64 -2.58 27.53
C GLN A 33 5.29 -1.89 27.36
N SER A 34 5.26 -0.71 26.73
CA SER A 34 4.02 0.05 26.59
C SER A 34 3.94 0.81 25.26
N ILE A 35 2.71 0.97 24.75
CA ILE A 35 2.44 1.75 23.53
C ILE A 35 2.90 3.22 23.66
N PRO A 36 2.66 3.93 24.78
CA PRO A 36 3.14 5.30 24.93
C PRO A 36 4.66 5.42 24.84
N GLU A 37 5.39 4.45 25.40
CA GLU A 37 6.86 4.42 25.31
C GLU A 37 7.33 4.13 23.88
N LEU A 38 6.65 3.21 23.18
CA LEU A 38 6.93 2.91 21.77
C LEU A 38 6.73 4.16 20.90
N VAL A 39 5.65 4.90 21.11
CA VAL A 39 5.35 6.13 20.37
C VAL A 39 6.44 7.18 20.62
N LYS A 40 6.84 7.40 21.89
CA LYS A 40 7.94 8.32 22.22
C LYS A 40 9.25 7.92 21.57
N TYR A 41 9.53 6.61 21.51
CA TYR A 41 10.71 6.09 20.84
C TYR A 41 10.66 6.37 19.33
N LEU A 42 9.56 6.03 18.66
CA LEU A 42 9.38 6.27 17.23
C LEU A 42 9.39 7.76 16.88
N GLN A 43 8.87 8.64 17.74
CA GLN A 43 8.94 10.10 17.55
C GLN A 43 10.37 10.63 17.44
N ARG A 44 11.35 9.95 18.03
CA ARG A 44 12.78 10.30 17.96
C ARG A 44 13.47 9.73 16.72
N GLN A 45 12.81 8.83 15.99
CA GLN A 45 13.38 8.18 14.83
C GLN A 45 13.20 9.05 13.58
N PRO A 46 14.27 9.31 12.80
CA PRO A 46 14.21 10.23 11.65
C PRO A 46 13.16 9.86 10.59
N GLN A 47 12.78 8.59 10.51
CA GLN A 47 11.73 8.10 9.61
C GLN A 47 10.31 8.47 10.06
N TYR A 48 10.06 8.59 11.36
CA TYR A 48 8.71 8.74 11.92
C TYR A 48 8.47 10.06 12.64
N GLU A 49 9.52 10.85 12.92
CA GLU A 49 9.43 12.15 13.58
C GLU A 49 8.34 13.05 12.98
N THR A 50 8.29 13.19 11.66
CA THR A 50 7.31 14.06 11.00
C THR A 50 5.87 13.54 11.13
N VAL A 51 5.64 12.24 10.93
CA VAL A 51 4.27 11.68 10.93
C VAL A 51 3.70 11.54 12.34
N LEU A 52 4.56 11.44 13.35
CA LEU A 52 4.16 11.28 14.75
C LEU A 52 4.30 12.57 15.58
N LYS A 53 4.68 13.71 14.97
CA LYS A 53 4.96 14.96 15.68
C LYS A 53 3.84 15.40 16.62
N ASP A 54 2.60 15.34 16.14
CA ASP A 54 1.41 15.83 16.86
C ASP A 54 0.68 14.72 17.64
N VAL A 55 1.26 13.51 17.67
CA VAL A 55 0.67 12.38 18.39
C VAL A 55 0.94 12.49 19.88
N GLN A 56 -0.13 12.43 20.68
CA GLN A 56 -0.02 12.32 22.13
C GLN A 56 0.18 10.85 22.54
N PRO A 57 1.32 10.48 23.14
CA PRO A 57 1.64 9.07 23.42
C PRO A 57 0.65 8.37 24.35
N ASN A 58 0.01 9.11 25.26
CA ASN A 58 -0.86 8.53 26.28
C ASN A 58 -2.30 8.29 25.80
N THR A 59 -2.70 8.85 24.66
CA THR A 59 -4.08 8.80 24.16
C THR A 59 -4.21 8.00 22.86
N ILE A 60 -3.09 7.67 22.20
CA ILE A 60 -3.11 6.95 20.95
C ILE A 60 -3.36 5.45 21.14
N HIS A 61 -4.35 4.94 20.41
CA HIS A 61 -4.60 3.50 20.31
C HIS A 61 -3.68 2.84 19.27
N ARG A 62 -3.39 1.55 19.48
CA ARG A 62 -2.55 0.72 18.59
C ARG A 62 -2.96 0.81 17.11
N GLY A 63 -4.26 0.69 16.81
CA GLY A 63 -4.75 0.77 15.42
C GLY A 63 -4.49 2.14 14.76
N HIS A 64 -4.58 3.23 15.53
CA HIS A 64 -4.27 4.57 15.01
C HIS A 64 -2.76 4.73 14.74
N LEU A 65 -1.90 4.20 15.61
CA LEU A 65 -0.46 4.20 15.38
C LEU A 65 -0.09 3.41 14.12
N GLU A 66 -0.66 2.23 13.94
CA GLU A 66 -0.44 1.41 12.72
C GLU A 66 -0.90 2.14 11.46
N SER A 67 -2.03 2.85 11.51
CA SER A 67 -2.51 3.68 10.40
C SER A 67 -1.51 4.78 10.03
N LEU A 68 -0.97 5.49 11.03
CA LEU A 68 0.05 6.53 10.80
C LEU A 68 1.36 5.97 10.21
N ILE A 69 1.79 4.79 10.66
CA ILE A 69 2.96 4.09 10.11
C ILE A 69 2.73 3.70 8.65
N ARG A 70 1.56 3.14 8.32
CA ARG A 70 1.18 2.81 6.94
C ARG A 70 1.10 4.06 6.06
N LYS A 71 0.54 5.16 6.59
CA LYS A 71 0.51 6.47 5.91
C LYS A 71 1.91 6.95 5.57
N ASN A 72 2.85 6.93 6.52
CA ASN A 72 4.23 7.35 6.27
C ASN A 72 4.87 6.54 5.13
N ARG A 73 4.67 5.22 5.10
CA ARG A 73 5.16 4.36 4.00
C ARG A 73 4.67 4.85 2.65
N VAL A 74 3.38 5.14 2.52
CA VAL A 74 2.79 5.63 1.27
C VAL A 74 3.30 7.01 0.90
N GLU A 75 3.43 7.94 1.85
CA GLU A 75 4.03 9.25 1.57
C GLU A 75 5.47 9.16 1.07
N GLN A 76 6.26 8.21 1.58
CA GLN A 76 7.61 7.96 1.07
C GLN A 76 7.59 7.48 -0.38
N ILE A 77 6.69 6.54 -0.72
CA ILE A 77 6.52 6.04 -2.09
C ILE A 77 6.07 7.16 -3.04
N VAL A 78 5.07 7.96 -2.65
CA VAL A 78 4.60 9.12 -3.43
C VAL A 78 5.75 10.06 -3.77
N ARG A 79 6.61 10.37 -2.78
CA ARG A 79 7.78 11.24 -2.97
C ARG A 79 8.76 10.69 -4.00
N LEU A 80 8.95 9.36 -4.04
CA LEU A 80 9.78 8.71 -5.04
C LEU A 80 9.10 8.75 -6.41
N VAL A 81 7.84 8.30 -6.51
CA VAL A 81 7.06 8.27 -7.76
C VAL A 81 6.99 9.65 -8.43
N LYS A 82 6.79 10.73 -7.66
CA LYS A 82 6.75 12.10 -8.19
C LYS A 82 8.07 12.58 -8.81
N MET A 83 9.20 11.96 -8.45
CA MET A 83 10.51 12.27 -9.03
C MET A 83 10.84 11.41 -10.26
N VAL A 84 10.00 10.43 -10.59
CA VAL A 84 10.23 9.49 -11.69
C VAL A 84 9.89 10.14 -13.03
N HIS A 85 10.80 10.01 -13.99
CA HIS A 85 10.56 10.42 -15.38
C HIS A 85 9.67 9.40 -16.09
N SER A 86 8.99 9.83 -17.16
CA SER A 86 7.97 9.05 -17.86
C SER A 86 8.39 7.64 -18.31
N SER A 87 9.69 7.40 -18.58
CA SER A 87 10.19 6.09 -19.02
C SER A 87 10.07 5.00 -17.96
N ASP A 88 10.25 5.35 -16.68
CA ASP A 88 10.35 4.37 -15.59
C ASP A 88 9.04 4.28 -14.79
N LYS A 89 8.06 5.13 -15.13
CA LYS A 89 6.77 5.26 -14.42
C LYS A 89 6.04 3.92 -14.28
N ASP A 90 6.03 3.10 -15.34
CA ASP A 90 5.34 1.79 -15.35
C ASP A 90 5.85 0.86 -14.23
N PHE A 91 7.17 0.86 -13.95
CA PHE A 91 7.76 0.06 -12.88
C PHE A 91 7.25 0.52 -11.50
N TYR A 92 7.18 1.83 -11.26
CA TYR A 92 6.71 2.36 -9.99
C TYR A 92 5.19 2.23 -9.80
N MET A 93 4.42 2.12 -10.88
CA MET A 93 2.98 1.85 -10.81
C MET A 93 2.68 0.40 -10.35
N LEU A 94 3.64 -0.53 -10.42
CA LEU A 94 3.46 -1.88 -9.89
C LEU A 94 3.18 -1.87 -8.38
N ASP A 95 3.88 -1.04 -7.61
CA ASP A 95 3.60 -0.90 -6.18
C ASP A 95 2.17 -0.37 -5.94
N VAL A 96 1.72 0.58 -6.76
CA VAL A 96 0.35 1.11 -6.68
C VAL A 96 -0.68 0.00 -6.89
N ILE A 97 -0.50 -0.82 -7.92
CA ILE A 97 -1.37 -1.98 -8.20
C ILE A 97 -1.35 -2.97 -7.04
N GLN A 98 -0.18 -3.25 -6.46
CA GLN A 98 -0.08 -4.12 -5.30
C GLN A 98 -0.86 -3.56 -4.10
N GLN A 99 -0.80 -2.24 -3.87
CA GLN A 99 -1.59 -1.61 -2.81
C GLN A 99 -3.10 -1.64 -3.12
N GLU A 100 -3.51 -1.42 -4.37
CA GLU A 100 -4.90 -1.54 -4.81
C GLU A 100 -5.44 -2.95 -4.50
N ASN A 101 -4.69 -4.01 -4.83
CA ASN A 101 -5.04 -5.39 -4.47
C ASN A 101 -5.24 -5.56 -2.96
N GLN A 102 -4.34 -5.01 -2.14
CA GLN A 102 -4.44 -5.10 -0.68
C GLN A 102 -5.68 -4.36 -0.14
N VAL A 103 -6.05 -3.23 -0.74
CA VAL A 103 -7.28 -2.50 -0.37
C VAL A 103 -8.52 -3.32 -0.72
N LEU A 104 -8.58 -3.90 -1.92
CA LEU A 104 -9.71 -4.75 -2.32
C LEU A 104 -9.87 -5.96 -1.40
N LEU A 105 -8.75 -6.64 -1.10
CA LEU A 105 -8.75 -7.77 -0.18
C LEU A 105 -9.16 -7.38 1.23
N PHE A 106 -8.75 -6.22 1.71
CA PHE A 106 -9.19 -5.69 2.99
C PHE A 106 -10.71 -5.46 3.02
N ILE A 107 -11.26 -4.79 2.00
CA ILE A 107 -12.70 -4.53 1.88
C ILE A 107 -13.49 -5.85 1.83
N ILE A 108 -13.02 -6.84 1.08
CA ILE A 108 -13.68 -8.15 1.00
C ILE A 108 -13.68 -8.85 2.38
N ARG A 109 -12.56 -8.80 3.12
CA ARG A 109 -12.51 -9.33 4.50
C ARG A 109 -13.50 -8.63 5.42
N MET A 110 -13.66 -7.31 5.29
CA MET A 110 -14.65 -6.56 6.06
C MET A 110 -16.07 -7.01 5.74
N ILE A 111 -16.41 -7.19 4.47
CA ILE A 111 -17.72 -7.70 4.03
C ILE A 111 -17.97 -9.08 4.64
N ILE A 112 -17.00 -9.99 4.55
CA ILE A 112 -17.10 -11.36 5.12
C ILE A 112 -17.33 -11.31 6.64
N ASN A 113 -16.56 -10.48 7.34
CA ASN A 113 -16.64 -10.36 8.79
C ASN A 113 -17.82 -9.51 9.28
N GLN A 114 -18.59 -8.92 8.35
CA GLN A 114 -19.63 -7.94 8.64
C GLN A 114 -19.12 -6.77 9.51
N ASP A 115 -17.85 -6.42 9.32
CA ASP A 115 -17.19 -5.35 10.06
C ASP A 115 -17.55 -4.00 9.45
N VAL A 116 -18.17 -3.14 10.26
CA VAL A 116 -18.58 -1.78 9.89
C VAL A 116 -17.48 -0.75 10.17
N SER A 117 -16.26 -1.20 10.48
CA SER A 117 -15.13 -0.34 10.79
C SER A 117 -14.81 0.63 9.67
N ASP A 118 -14.22 1.76 10.03
CA ASP A 118 -13.97 2.84 9.09
C ASP A 118 -12.75 2.54 8.22
N ILE A 119 -12.98 2.32 6.93
CA ILE A 119 -11.95 2.03 5.94
C ILE A 119 -10.97 3.21 5.80
N ARG A 120 -11.34 4.43 6.21
CA ARG A 120 -10.51 5.65 6.16
C ARG A 120 -9.18 5.53 6.91
N GLY A 121 -9.10 4.68 7.93
CA GLY A 121 -7.86 4.43 8.68
C GLY A 121 -6.94 3.39 8.03
N THR A 122 -7.49 2.49 7.22
CA THR A 122 -6.76 1.36 6.64
C THR A 122 -6.34 1.59 5.20
N VAL A 123 -7.15 2.33 4.44
CA VAL A 123 -6.83 2.77 3.08
C VAL A 123 -5.78 3.89 3.19
N PRO A 124 -4.54 3.66 2.76
CA PRO A 124 -3.55 4.71 2.71
C PRO A 124 -4.05 5.87 1.86
N PHE A 125 -3.62 7.08 2.21
CA PHE A 125 -3.96 8.34 1.56
C PHE A 125 -3.42 8.40 0.11
N PHE A 126 -4.03 7.63 -0.79
CA PHE A 126 -3.66 7.49 -2.19
C PHE A 126 -4.18 8.63 -3.09
N TYR A 127 -4.88 9.61 -2.52
CA TYR A 127 -5.36 10.80 -3.24
C TYR A 127 -4.26 11.55 -4.02
N SER A 128 -2.99 11.31 -3.70
CA SER A 128 -1.84 11.97 -4.33
C SER A 128 -1.08 11.13 -5.37
N ILE A 129 -1.55 9.92 -5.68
CA ILE A 129 -1.00 9.03 -6.71
C ILE A 129 -2.09 8.79 -7.78
N PRO A 130 -1.74 8.74 -9.08
CA PRO A 130 -2.66 8.22 -10.08
C PRO A 130 -2.98 6.74 -9.78
N THR A 131 -4.21 6.47 -9.36
CA THR A 131 -4.74 5.11 -9.13
C THR A 131 -5.94 4.88 -10.01
N THR A 132 -6.20 3.62 -10.32
CA THR A 132 -7.39 3.21 -11.09
C THR A 132 -8.63 3.13 -10.22
N LEU A 133 -8.48 3.00 -8.91
CA LEU A 133 -9.57 2.93 -7.95
C LEU A 133 -10.06 4.32 -7.52
N ASP A 134 -11.38 4.50 -7.51
CA ASP A 134 -12.02 5.67 -6.90
C ASP A 134 -12.25 5.39 -5.41
N PHE A 135 -11.34 5.89 -4.57
CA PHE A 135 -11.43 5.71 -3.13
C PHE A 135 -12.69 6.32 -2.53
N SER A 136 -13.27 7.36 -3.13
CA SER A 136 -14.51 7.98 -2.66
C SER A 136 -15.68 6.98 -2.73
N LYS A 137 -15.70 6.14 -3.77
CA LYS A 137 -16.66 5.05 -3.91
C LYS A 137 -16.38 3.93 -2.92
N LEU A 138 -15.10 3.56 -2.76
CA LEU A 138 -14.68 2.45 -1.88
C LEU A 138 -15.00 2.70 -0.41
N LEU A 139 -14.95 3.96 0.06
CA LEU A 139 -15.26 4.31 1.46
C LEU A 139 -16.67 3.93 1.91
N ASN A 140 -17.61 3.77 0.98
CA ASN A 140 -19.01 3.48 1.28
C ASN A 140 -19.41 2.03 0.98
N VAL A 141 -18.47 1.19 0.57
CA VAL A 141 -18.72 -0.22 0.22
C VAL A 141 -19.06 -1.01 1.47
N LYS A 142 -20.23 -1.68 1.46
CA LYS A 142 -20.68 -2.57 2.55
C LYS A 142 -20.98 -3.98 2.06
N THR A 143 -21.25 -4.13 0.77
CA THR A 143 -21.59 -5.41 0.15
C THR A 143 -20.70 -5.69 -1.05
N LEU A 144 -20.67 -6.95 -1.50
CA LEU A 144 -19.94 -7.30 -2.73
C LEU A 144 -20.55 -6.61 -3.96
N GLU A 145 -21.86 -6.31 -3.95
CA GLU A 145 -22.51 -5.53 -4.99
C GLU A 145 -22.01 -4.08 -5.02
N ASP A 146 -21.86 -3.44 -3.87
CA ASP A 146 -21.27 -2.09 -3.78
C ASP A 146 -19.83 -2.10 -4.28
N LEU A 147 -19.06 -3.14 -3.93
CA LEU A 147 -17.69 -3.29 -4.40
C LEU A 147 -17.64 -3.39 -5.93
N MET A 148 -18.51 -4.21 -6.54
CA MET A 148 -18.60 -4.33 -8.00
C MET A 148 -18.91 -2.98 -8.68
N LYS A 149 -19.81 -2.18 -8.10
CA LYS A 149 -20.10 -0.82 -8.58
C LYS A 149 -18.90 0.12 -8.40
N ALA A 150 -18.16 -0.02 -7.31
CA ALA A 150 -17.00 0.82 -7.01
C ALA A 150 -15.81 0.54 -7.94
N VAL A 151 -15.65 -0.70 -8.40
CA VAL A 151 -14.57 -1.11 -9.33
C VAL A 151 -14.98 -1.08 -10.81
N GLU A 152 -16.20 -0.63 -11.12
CA GLU A 152 -16.69 -0.54 -12.50
C GLU A 152 -15.75 0.32 -13.37
N ASN A 153 -15.50 -0.12 -14.61
CA ASN A 153 -14.57 0.51 -15.55
C ASN A 153 -13.09 0.45 -15.12
N THR A 154 -12.75 -0.41 -14.16
CA THR A 154 -11.35 -0.72 -13.79
C THR A 154 -10.98 -2.13 -14.25
N PRO A 155 -9.69 -2.48 -14.35
CA PRO A 155 -9.27 -3.86 -14.60
C PRO A 155 -9.85 -4.86 -13.58
N TYR A 156 -10.10 -4.40 -12.35
CA TYR A 156 -10.61 -5.22 -11.25
C TYR A 156 -12.04 -5.70 -11.46
N GLU A 157 -12.86 -4.99 -12.24
CA GLU A 157 -14.20 -5.45 -12.57
C GLU A 157 -14.15 -6.84 -13.23
N LYS A 158 -13.27 -7.02 -14.22
CA LYS A 158 -13.12 -8.28 -14.94
C LYS A 158 -12.57 -9.40 -14.06
N ILE A 159 -11.72 -9.04 -13.09
CA ILE A 159 -11.08 -9.99 -12.17
C ILE A 159 -12.10 -10.47 -11.13
N LEU A 160 -12.92 -9.57 -10.59
CA LEU A 160 -13.85 -9.87 -9.50
C LEU A 160 -15.18 -10.45 -9.99
N LYS A 161 -15.62 -10.12 -11.20
CA LYS A 161 -16.91 -10.56 -11.77
C LYS A 161 -17.16 -12.08 -11.71
N PRO A 162 -16.18 -12.97 -12.00
CA PRO A 162 -16.39 -14.42 -11.90
C PRO A 162 -16.66 -14.92 -10.47
N PHE A 163 -16.32 -14.13 -9.45
CA PHE A 163 -16.48 -14.47 -8.04
C PHE A 163 -17.67 -13.76 -7.39
N TYR A 164 -18.49 -13.05 -8.17
CA TYR A 164 -19.67 -12.38 -7.65
C TYR A 164 -20.66 -13.37 -7.07
N THR A 165 -21.13 -13.07 -5.86
CA THR A 165 -22.18 -13.79 -5.14
C THR A 165 -22.97 -12.80 -4.29
N SER A 166 -24.27 -13.06 -4.12
CA SER A 166 -25.12 -12.31 -3.18
C SER A 166 -25.03 -12.87 -1.75
N ASP A 167 -24.54 -14.10 -1.59
CA ASP A 167 -24.35 -14.76 -0.31
C ASP A 167 -22.91 -14.58 0.18
N VAL A 168 -22.77 -13.98 1.37
CA VAL A 168 -21.48 -13.70 2.02
C VAL A 168 -20.73 -14.98 2.35
N GLU A 169 -21.43 -16.07 2.69
CA GLU A 169 -20.81 -17.36 3.03
C GLU A 169 -20.17 -18.04 1.81
N GLN A 170 -20.62 -17.68 0.61
CA GLN A 170 -20.11 -18.21 -0.65
C GLN A 170 -18.94 -17.38 -1.21
N ILE A 171 -18.49 -16.33 -0.52
CA ILE A 171 -17.37 -15.52 -0.98
C ILE A 171 -16.08 -16.33 -0.91
N ARG A 172 -15.57 -16.68 -2.10
CA ARG A 172 -14.33 -17.43 -2.31
C ARG A 172 -13.10 -16.53 -2.16
N TYR A 173 -12.83 -16.09 -0.92
CA TYR A 173 -11.77 -15.13 -0.61
C TYR A 173 -10.39 -15.50 -1.18
N ILE A 174 -9.97 -16.76 -0.99
CA ILE A 174 -8.65 -17.26 -1.42
C ILE A 174 -8.53 -17.26 -2.95
N ASP A 175 -9.60 -17.59 -3.66
CA ASP A 175 -9.58 -17.60 -5.13
C ASP A 175 -9.54 -16.17 -5.70
N ILE A 176 -10.19 -15.21 -5.03
CA ILE A 176 -10.09 -13.79 -5.37
C ILE A 176 -8.66 -13.28 -5.12
N GLU A 177 -8.06 -13.60 -3.98
CA GLU A 177 -6.66 -13.28 -3.67
C GLU A 177 -5.72 -13.81 -4.74
N HIS A 178 -5.88 -15.08 -5.11
CA HIS A 178 -5.11 -15.68 -6.19
C HIS A 178 -5.30 -14.97 -7.53
N ALA A 179 -6.54 -14.64 -7.91
CA ALA A 179 -6.82 -13.94 -9.17
C ALA A 179 -6.18 -12.54 -9.23
N LEU A 180 -6.17 -11.82 -8.10
CA LEU A 180 -5.50 -10.52 -7.98
C LEU A 180 -3.97 -10.66 -8.03
N GLU A 181 -3.41 -11.71 -7.45
CA GLU A 181 -1.97 -12.02 -7.55
C GLU A 181 -1.56 -12.36 -8.98
N VAL A 182 -2.32 -13.20 -9.68
CA VAL A 182 -2.07 -13.53 -11.09
C VAL A 182 -2.06 -12.27 -11.95
N TYR A 183 -3.06 -11.39 -11.77
CA TYR A 183 -3.10 -10.10 -12.45
C TYR A 183 -1.87 -9.23 -12.17
N TYR A 184 -1.44 -9.14 -10.90
CA TYR A 184 -0.25 -8.40 -10.53
C TYR A 184 1.02 -8.97 -11.19
N TYR A 185 1.23 -10.28 -11.13
CA TYR A 185 2.41 -10.91 -11.71
C TYR A 185 2.44 -10.82 -13.23
N ASP A 186 1.29 -10.90 -13.90
CA ASP A 186 1.20 -10.64 -15.34
C ASP A 186 1.71 -9.25 -15.71
N LEU A 187 1.38 -8.23 -14.90
CA LEU A 187 1.88 -6.87 -15.11
C LEU A 187 3.36 -6.73 -14.78
N VAL A 188 3.83 -7.41 -13.73
CA VAL A 188 5.26 -7.48 -13.38
C VAL A 188 6.06 -8.06 -14.54
N PHE A 189 5.68 -9.24 -15.05
CA PHE A 189 6.38 -9.89 -16.17
C PHE A 189 6.32 -9.07 -17.46
N LYS A 190 5.18 -8.44 -17.77
CA LYS A 190 5.08 -7.50 -18.91
C LYS A 190 6.04 -6.32 -18.77
N THR A 191 6.13 -5.74 -17.57
CA THR A 191 7.03 -4.62 -17.28
C THR A 191 8.49 -5.05 -17.38
N ILE A 192 8.83 -6.22 -16.83
CA ILE A 192 10.18 -6.79 -16.92
C ILE A 192 10.59 -6.98 -18.38
N ASN A 193 9.75 -7.64 -19.17
CA ASN A 193 10.03 -7.91 -20.58
C ASN A 193 10.11 -6.65 -21.44
N LYS A 194 9.42 -5.57 -21.05
CA LYS A 194 9.44 -4.28 -21.76
C LYS A 194 10.70 -3.46 -21.47
N TYR A 195 11.17 -3.45 -20.22
CA TYR A 195 12.19 -2.49 -19.76
C TYR A 195 13.54 -3.11 -19.40
N TYR A 196 13.61 -4.42 -19.18
CA TYR A 196 14.83 -5.10 -18.73
C TYR A 196 15.23 -6.18 -19.72
N SER A 197 16.54 -6.30 -19.95
CA SER A 197 17.13 -7.29 -20.86
C SER A 197 18.38 -7.91 -20.24
N GLY A 198 18.75 -9.11 -20.71
CA GLY A 198 19.99 -9.77 -20.31
C GLY A 198 19.99 -10.25 -18.85
N LYS A 199 21.07 -9.97 -18.08
CA LYS A 199 21.19 -10.44 -16.69
C LYS A 199 20.11 -9.87 -15.75
N LEU A 200 19.50 -8.74 -16.08
CA LEU A 200 18.45 -8.08 -15.29
C LEU A 200 17.04 -8.64 -15.58
N GLN A 201 16.88 -9.50 -16.60
CA GLN A 201 15.59 -10.11 -16.96
C GLN A 201 15.40 -11.50 -16.33
N LYS A 202 16.47 -12.15 -15.89
CA LYS A 202 16.41 -13.50 -15.31
C LYS A 202 15.92 -13.42 -13.87
N ILE A 203 14.69 -13.87 -13.64
CA ILE A 203 14.11 -14.16 -12.31
C ILE A 203 13.95 -15.66 -12.20
#